data_AF-A0A973MT42-F1
#
_entry.id   AF-A0A973MT42-F1
#
_cell.length_a   1.000
_cell.length_b   1.000
_cell.length_c   1.000
_cell.angle_alpha   90.00
_cell.angle_beta   90.00
_cell.angle_gamma   90.00
#
_symmetry.space_group_name_H-M   'P 1'
#
loop_
_entity.id
_entity.type
_entity.pdbx_description
1 polymer ?
#
loop_
_entity_poly.entity_id
_entity_poly.type
_entity_poly.pdbx_seq_one_letter_code
_entity_poly.pdbx_strand_id
1 'polypeptide(L)'
;MSEFTDGTLSRYLDQQPGMRRKLIEDPVQCAQTELLRRTLAAMERAMVDEGVDEDAQRRIVNRVVWGDPDGLRDAYAEMRRREAELHRKLPWTNPRFGAGAVRPDEEPT
;
A
#
# COMPACT_ATOMS: atom_id res chain seq x y z
N MET A 1 -12.24 -6.13 15.70
CA MET A 1 -11.99 -5.93 14.27
C MET A 1 -12.51 -7.17 13.58
N SER A 2 -13.26 -7.00 12.50
CA SER A 2 -13.89 -8.12 11.80
C SER A 2 -12.85 -9.04 11.16
N GLU A 3 -13.24 -10.30 10.96
CA GLU A 3 -12.46 -11.28 10.21
C GLU A 3 -12.16 -10.80 8.79
N PHE A 4 -13.05 -10.00 8.19
CA PHE A 4 -12.86 -9.43 6.86
C PHE A 4 -11.68 -8.45 6.82
N THR A 5 -11.60 -7.52 7.78
CA THR A 5 -10.52 -6.53 7.83
C THR A 5 -9.16 -7.19 8.10
N ASP A 6 -9.10 -8.15 9.04
CA ASP A 6 -7.88 -8.92 9.29
C ASP A 6 -7.47 -9.76 8.06
N GLY A 7 -8.41 -10.40 7.38
CA GLY A 7 -8.17 -11.14 6.14
C GLY A 7 -7.69 -10.24 5.00
N THR A 8 -8.24 -9.03 4.89
CA THR A 8 -7.83 -8.02 3.91
C THR A 8 -6.37 -7.61 4.14
N LEU A 9 -5.99 -7.34 5.39
CA LEU A 9 -4.63 -6.99 5.75
C LEU A 9 -3.65 -8.15 5.47
N SER A 10 -4.00 -9.39 5.82
CA SER A 10 -3.15 -10.55 5.50
C SER A 10 -2.93 -10.67 3.99
N ARG A 11 -4.00 -10.58 3.20
CA ARG A 11 -3.90 -10.65 1.74
C ARG A 11 -3.02 -9.53 1.17
N TYR A 12 -3.10 -8.33 1.75
CA TYR A 12 -2.27 -7.19 1.33
C TYR A 12 -0.79 -7.44 1.56
N LEU A 13 -0.44 -8.02 2.71
CA LEU A 13 0.93 -8.39 3.03
C LEU A 13 1.42 -9.55 2.14
N ASP A 14 0.54 -10.50 1.80
CA ASP A 14 0.88 -11.67 0.98
C ASP A 14 1.13 -11.32 -0.49
N GLN A 15 0.59 -10.21 -1.01
CA GLN A 15 0.89 -9.72 -2.36
C GLN A 15 2.34 -9.22 -2.51
N GLN A 16 3.02 -8.91 -1.40
CA GLN A 16 4.35 -8.33 -1.42
C GLN A 16 5.41 -9.41 -1.11
N PRO A 17 6.27 -9.77 -2.10
CA PRO A 17 7.28 -10.78 -1.88
C PRO A 17 8.23 -10.43 -0.72
N GLY A 18 8.31 -11.32 0.27
CA GLY A 18 9.19 -11.16 1.41
C GLY A 18 8.70 -10.18 2.49
N MET A 19 7.51 -9.59 2.34
CA MET A 19 6.99 -8.62 3.32
C MET A 19 6.83 -9.22 4.71
N ARG A 20 6.34 -10.46 4.83
CA ARG A 20 6.26 -11.15 6.13
C ARG A 20 7.61 -11.23 6.86
N ARG A 21 8.70 -11.46 6.12
CA ARG A 21 10.06 -11.47 6.69
C ARG A 21 10.49 -10.04 7.07
N LYS A 22 10.22 -9.06 6.21
CA LYS A 22 10.51 -7.64 6.49
C LYS A 22 9.78 -7.10 7.71
N LEU A 23 8.56 -7.55 8.00
CA LEU A 23 7.86 -7.14 9.23
C LEU A 23 8.59 -7.55 10.50
N ILE A 24 9.38 -8.63 10.45
CA ILE A 24 10.18 -9.12 11.58
C ILE A 24 11.51 -8.37 11.65
N GLU A 25 12.13 -8.13 10.51
CA GLU A 25 13.51 -7.61 10.41
C GLU A 25 13.59 -6.07 10.35
N ASP A 26 12.53 -5.40 9.90
CA ASP A 26 12.47 -3.95 9.68
C ASP A 26 11.40 -3.30 10.59
N PRO A 27 11.81 -2.57 11.64
CA PRO A 27 10.88 -1.92 12.56
C PRO A 27 10.04 -0.83 11.89
N VAL A 28 10.50 -0.22 10.79
CA VAL A 28 9.73 0.78 10.05
C VAL A 28 8.57 0.12 9.33
N GLN A 29 8.81 -1.03 8.67
CA GLN A 29 7.74 -1.79 8.00
C GLN A 29 6.71 -2.32 9.00
N CYS A 30 7.18 -2.76 10.18
CA CYS A 30 6.31 -3.16 11.27
C CYS A 30 5.41 -1.99 11.73
N ALA A 31 5.99 -0.83 11.99
CA ALA A 31 5.26 0.36 12.43
C ALA A 31 4.23 0.84 11.38
N GLN A 32 4.59 0.83 10.10
CA GLN A 32 3.69 1.19 9.00
C GLN A 32 2.51 0.22 8.88
N THR A 33 2.76 -1.08 9.02
CA THR A 33 1.71 -2.11 8.97
C THR A 33 0.78 -2.02 10.16
N GLU A 34 1.32 -1.76 11.35
CA GLU A 34 0.51 -1.56 12.55
C GLU A 34 -0.32 -0.27 12.47
N LEU A 35 0.22 0.79 11.88
CA LEU A 35 -0.55 2.00 11.60
C LEU A 35 -1.73 1.70 10.67
N LEU A 36 -1.48 1.00 9.56
CA LEU A 36 -2.54 0.59 8.63
C LEU A 36 -3.62 -0.24 9.34
N ARG A 37 -3.21 -1.21 10.17
CA ARG A 37 -4.13 -2.03 10.97
C ARG A 37 -5.03 -1.16 11.85
N ARG A 38 -4.45 -0.22 12.58
CA ARG A 38 -5.20 0.68 13.47
C ARG A 38 -6.14 1.60 12.71
N THR A 39 -5.71 2.12 11.56
CA THR A 39 -6.54 2.96 10.68
C THR A 39 -7.74 2.18 10.17
N LEU A 40 -7.56 0.95 9.67
CA LEU A 40 -8.66 0.11 9.21
C LEU A 40 -9.63 -0.22 10.34
N ALA A 41 -9.13 -0.53 11.54
CA ALA A 41 -9.97 -0.78 12.71
C ALA A 41 -10.79 0.45 13.14
N ALA A 42 -10.19 1.65 13.08
CA ALA A 42 -10.88 2.90 13.39
C ALA A 42 -11.96 3.22 12.35
N MET A 43 -11.66 2.99 11.07
CA MET A 43 -12.59 3.20 9.97
C MET A 43 -13.78 2.23 10.04
N GLU A 44 -13.53 0.95 10.35
CA GLU A 44 -14.58 -0.05 10.58
C GLU A 44 -15.51 0.37 11.72
N ARG A 45 -14.95 0.81 12.87
CA ARG A 45 -15.76 1.31 13.98
C ARG A 45 -16.62 2.52 13.58
N ALA A 46 -16.01 3.51 12.92
CA ALA A 46 -16.75 4.69 12.46
C ALA A 46 -17.91 4.31 11.53
N MET A 47 -17.70 3.36 10.61
CA MET A 47 -18.77 2.90 9.72
C MET A 47 -19.89 2.16 10.47
N VAL A 48 -19.54 1.35 11.47
CA VAL A 48 -20.54 0.68 12.33
C VAL A 48 -21.34 1.72 13.13
N ASP A 49 -20.67 2.72 13.69
CA ASP A 49 -21.32 3.79 14.47
C ASP A 49 -22.29 4.62 13.61
N GLU A 50 -21.96 4.82 12.33
CA GLU A 50 -22.82 5.49 11.34
C GLU A 50 -23.89 4.56 10.72
N GLY A 51 -23.95 3.29 11.13
CA GLY A 51 -24.95 2.33 10.65
C GLY A 51 -24.77 1.89 9.20
N VAL A 52 -23.55 1.94 8.67
CA VAL A 52 -23.25 1.49 7.30
C VAL A 52 -23.42 -0.01 7.19
N ASP A 53 -24.14 -0.49 6.17
CA ASP A 53 -24.33 -1.92 5.91
C ASP A 53 -23.00 -2.66 5.72
N GLU A 54 -22.91 -3.90 6.21
CA GLU A 54 -21.68 -4.69 6.19
C GLU A 54 -21.10 -4.86 4.77
N ASP A 55 -21.95 -5.07 3.76
CA ASP A 55 -21.52 -5.15 2.36
C ASP A 55 -20.93 -3.83 1.85
N ALA A 56 -21.47 -2.69 2.29
CA ALA A 56 -20.93 -1.38 1.96
C ALA A 56 -19.59 -1.15 2.66
N GLN A 57 -19.46 -1.56 3.93
CA GLN A 57 -18.19 -1.50 4.66
C GLN A 57 -17.10 -2.28 3.94
N ARG A 58 -17.39 -3.52 3.51
CA ARG A 58 -16.46 -4.37 2.75
C ARG A 58 -15.98 -3.69 1.47
N ARG A 59 -16.90 -3.10 0.69
CA ARG A 59 -16.55 -2.34 -0.53
C ARG A 59 -15.69 -1.11 -0.24
N ILE A 60 -15.97 -0.39 0.84
CA ILE A 60 -15.18 0.79 1.24
C ILE A 60 -13.77 0.37 1.62
N VAL A 61 -13.62 -0.63 2.50
CA VAL A 61 -12.31 -1.17 2.89
C VAL A 61 -11.53 -1.66 1.68
N ASN A 62 -12.18 -2.41 0.79
CA ASN A 62 -11.55 -2.86 -0.44
C ASN A 62 -11.09 -1.69 -1.31
N ARG A 63 -11.90 -0.64 -1.45
CA ARG A 63 -11.53 0.53 -2.24
C ARG A 63 -10.35 1.30 -1.64
N VAL A 64 -10.27 1.37 -0.31
CA VAL A 64 -9.16 2.02 0.40
C VAL A 64 -7.86 1.23 0.22
N VAL A 65 -7.92 -0.09 0.38
CA VAL A 65 -6.71 -0.93 0.33
C VAL A 65 -6.25 -1.23 -1.11
N TRP A 66 -7.19 -1.46 -2.03
CA TRP A 66 -6.93 -1.98 -3.38
C TRP A 66 -7.23 -0.97 -4.49
N GLY A 67 -7.88 0.15 -4.19
CA GLY A 67 -8.40 1.08 -5.20
C GLY A 67 -9.63 0.57 -5.95
N ASP A 68 -10.19 -0.57 -5.55
CA ASP A 68 -11.24 -1.31 -6.24
C ASP A 68 -12.24 -1.91 -5.23
N PRO A 69 -13.56 -1.83 -5.45
CA PRO A 69 -14.55 -2.27 -4.47
C PRO A 69 -14.60 -3.80 -4.27
N ASP A 70 -14.17 -4.58 -5.25
CA ASP A 70 -14.17 -6.04 -5.18
C ASP A 70 -12.85 -6.56 -4.58
N GLY A 71 -11.84 -5.70 -4.50
CA GLY A 71 -10.52 -6.04 -3.99
C GLY A 71 -9.81 -7.09 -4.84
N LEU A 72 -10.18 -7.21 -6.11
CA LEU A 72 -9.61 -8.20 -7.02
C LEU A 72 -8.29 -7.72 -7.65
N ARG A 73 -7.93 -6.46 -7.41
CA ARG A 73 -6.76 -5.82 -8.00
C ARG A 73 -5.50 -6.15 -7.23
N ASP A 74 -4.47 -6.57 -7.95
CA ASP A 74 -3.12 -6.70 -7.40
C ASP A 74 -2.49 -5.30 -7.28
N ALA A 75 -2.66 -4.70 -6.11
CA ALA A 75 -2.19 -3.34 -5.83
C ALA A 75 -0.66 -3.26 -5.90
N TYR A 76 0.04 -4.33 -5.52
CA TYR A 76 1.50 -4.38 -5.58
C TYR A 76 2.00 -4.40 -7.03
N ALA A 77 1.41 -5.22 -7.89
CA ALA A 77 1.74 -5.25 -9.31
C ALA A 77 1.48 -3.91 -9.99
N GLU A 78 0.38 -3.23 -9.66
CA GLU A 78 0.10 -1.89 -10.19
C GLU A 78 1.11 -0.85 -9.69
N MET A 79 1.41 -0.85 -8.39
CA MET A 79 2.41 0.04 -7.81
C MET A 79 3.75 -0.12 -8.54
N ARG A 80 4.20 -1.36 -8.77
CA ARG A 80 5.43 -1.64 -9.53
C ARG A 80 5.36 -1.17 -10.98
N ARG A 81 4.21 -1.27 -11.65
CA ARG A 81 4.04 -0.73 -13.02
C ARG A 81 4.13 0.79 -13.02
N ARG A 82 3.49 1.47 -12.07
CA ARG A 82 3.55 2.94 -11.94
C ARG A 82 4.96 3.41 -11.60
N GLU A 83 5.64 2.70 -10.69
CA GLU A 83 7.05 2.94 -10.36
C GLU A 83 7.94 2.78 -11.60
N ALA A 84 7.79 1.68 -12.35
CA ALA A 84 8.54 1.48 -13.59
C ALA A 84 8.26 2.57 -14.65
N GLU A 85 7.00 3.01 -14.78
CA GLU A 85 6.62 4.10 -15.67
C GLU A 85 7.22 5.44 -15.22
N LEU A 86 7.21 5.72 -13.91
CA LEU A 86 7.84 6.89 -13.33
C LEU A 86 9.34 6.90 -13.63
N HIS A 87 10.04 5.79 -13.41
CA HIS A 87 11.46 5.66 -13.73
C HIS A 87 11.75 5.75 -15.24
N ARG A 88 10.82 5.35 -16.09
CA ARG A 88 10.95 5.57 -17.54
C ARG A 88 10.85 7.06 -17.91
N LYS A 89 9.92 7.80 -17.28
CA LYS A 89 9.71 9.24 -17.54
C LYS A 89 10.76 10.12 -16.88
N LEU A 90 11.22 9.73 -15.69
CA LEU A 90 12.14 10.46 -14.84
C LEU A 90 13.28 9.51 -14.40
N PRO A 91 14.27 9.23 -15.27
CA PRO A 91 15.30 8.22 -14.99
C PRO A 91 16.11 8.48 -13.71
N TRP A 92 16.29 9.76 -13.34
CA TRP A 92 17.00 10.17 -12.12
C TRP A 92 16.30 9.81 -10.80
N THR A 93 15.02 9.41 -10.83
CA THR A 93 14.33 8.89 -9.63
C THR A 93 14.64 7.41 -9.38
N ASN A 94 15.27 6.72 -10.33
CA ASN A 94 15.58 5.31 -10.21
C ASN A 94 16.80 5.09 -9.30
N PRO A 95 16.65 4.40 -8.16
CA PRO A 95 17.76 4.17 -7.23
C PRO A 95 18.88 3.29 -7.80
N ARG A 96 18.67 2.66 -8.97
CA ARG A 96 19.70 1.91 -9.71
C ARG A 96 20.37 2.69 -10.83
N PHE A 97 19.83 3.85 -11.22
CA PHE A 97 20.54 4.76 -12.10
C PHE A 97 21.60 5.46 -11.23
N GLY A 98 22.87 5.20 -11.54
CA GLY A 98 24.01 5.65 -10.74
C GLY A 98 24.03 7.16 -10.49
N ALA A 99 24.83 7.56 -9.49
CA ALA A 99 24.93 8.87 -8.85
C ALA A 99 25.26 10.11 -9.73
N GLY A 100 25.02 10.08 -11.04
CA GLY A 100 25.33 11.15 -11.98
C GLY A 100 24.13 11.72 -12.75
N ALA A 101 22.89 11.30 -12.48
CA ALA A 101 21.71 11.85 -13.14
C ALA A 101 21.25 13.11 -12.40
N VAL A 102 21.90 14.22 -12.74
CA VAL A 102 21.55 15.55 -12.30
C VAL A 102 20.13 15.89 -12.77
N ARG A 103 19.30 16.48 -11.91
CA ARG A 103 17.97 16.97 -12.33
C ARG A 103 18.14 17.97 -13.50
N PRO A 104 17.14 18.17 -14.37
CA PRO A 104 17.24 19.13 -15.47
C PRO A 104 17.67 20.55 -15.03
N ASP A 105 17.50 20.88 -13.75
CA ASP A 105 17.74 22.20 -13.15
C ASP A 105 19.00 22.24 -12.26
N GLU A 106 19.77 21.16 -12.15
CA GLU A 106 21.03 21.13 -11.40
C GLU A 106 22.19 21.07 -12.41
N GLU A 107 23.28 21.82 -12.16
CA GLU A 107 24.51 21.68 -12.95
C GLU A 107 25.37 20.52 -12.39
N PRO A 108 26.05 19.75 -13.25
CA PRO A 108 26.96 18.70 -12.80
C PRO A 108 28.15 19.32 -12.05
N THR A 109 28.29 18.99 -10.76
CA THR A 109 29.47 19.29 -9.94
C THR A 109 30.67 18.43 -10.29
#